data_AF-A0AAD1V896-F1
#
_entry.id   AF-A0AAD1V896-F1
#
_cell.length_a   1.000
_cell.length_b   1.000
_cell.length_c   1.000
_cell.angle_alpha   90.00
_cell.angle_beta   90.00
_cell.angle_gamma   90.00
#
_symmetry.space_group_name_H-M   'P 1'
#
loop_
_entity.id
_entity.type
_entity.pdbx_description
1 polymer ?
#
loop_
_entity_poly.entity_id
_entity_poly.type
_entity_poly.pdbx_seq_one_letter_code
_entity_poly.pdbx_strand_id
1 'polypeptide(L)' 'MEIIWILSSSDVEALIGVKPKGEIFHRGGWEFVRAGKIGNQGAWKVNKLEL' A
#
# COMPACT_ATOMS: atom_id res chain seq x y z
N MET A 1 -13.31 1.83 15.87
CA MET A 1 -12.04 1.12 15.64
C MET A 1 -11.79 1.20 14.14
N GLU A 2 -10.81 1.98 13.69
CA GLU A 2 -10.48 2.09 12.27
C GLU A 2 -9.82 0.78 11.82
N ILE A 3 -10.31 0.17 10.74
CA ILE A 3 -9.66 -1.00 10.16
C ILE A 3 -8.52 -0.49 9.28
N ILE A 4 -7.29 -0.67 9.75
CA ILE A 4 -6.09 -0.32 8.99
C ILE A 4 -5.65 -1.54 8.18
N TRP A 5 -5.81 -1.48 6.86
CA TRP A 5 -5.28 -2.50 5.97
C TRP A 5 -3.78 -2.27 5.77
N ILE A 6 -2.96 -3.23 6.19
CA ILE A 6 -1.52 -3.27 5.91
C ILE A 6 -1.25 -4.40 4.93
N LEU A 7 -0.66 -4.07 3.78
CA LEU A 7 -0.33 -5.03 2.72
C LEU A 7 1.17 -5.12 2.50
N SER A 8 1.66 -6.30 2.11
CA SER A 8 3.04 -6.46 1.63
C SER A 8 3.19 -5.87 0.23
N SER A 9 4.43 -5.67 -0.22
CA SER A 9 4.68 -5.12 -1.57
C SER A 9 4.19 -6.07 -2.67
N SER A 10 4.25 -7.39 -2.43
CA SER A 10 3.71 -8.42 -3.32
C SER A 10 2.18 -8.43 -3.33
N ASP A 11 1.51 -8.23 -2.20
CA ASP A 11 0.04 -8.14 -2.16
C ASP A 11 -0.44 -6.93 -2.95
N VAL A 12 0.19 -5.77 -2.76
CA VAL A 12 -0.12 -4.57 -3.55
C VAL A 12 0.10 -4.86 -5.03
N GLU A 13 1.25 -5.42 -5.41
CA GLU A 13 1.55 -5.76 -6.81
C GLU A 13 0.51 -6.72 -7.42
N ALA A 14 0.08 -7.74 -6.68
CA ALA A 14 -0.94 -8.67 -7.13
C ALA A 14 -2.31 -8.00 -7.33
N LEU A 15 -2.67 -7.02 -6.49
CA LEU A 15 -3.96 -6.33 -6.54
C LEU A 15 -4.03 -5.26 -7.64
N ILE A 16 -2.94 -4.52 -7.86
CA ILE A 16 -2.94 -3.36 -8.79
C ILE A 16 -2.06 -3.53 -10.03
N GLY A 17 -1.37 -4.68 -10.14
CA GLY A 17 -0.50 -5.03 -11.27
C GLY A 17 0.83 -4.28 -11.31
N VAL A 18 1.18 -3.52 -10.27
CA VAL A 18 2.44 -2.76 -10.19
C VAL A 18 2.99 -2.80 -8.77
N LYS A 19 4.29 -3.06 -8.66
CA LYS A 19 5.02 -3.01 -7.39
C LYS A 19 5.12 -1.56 -6.88
N PRO A 20 4.63 -1.25 -5.67
CA PRO A 20 4.71 0.10 -5.10
C PRO A 20 6.16 0.46 -4.74
N LYS A 21 6.49 1.75 -4.82
CA LYS A 21 7.85 2.29 -4.60
C LYS A 21 7.78 3.63 -3.86
N GLY A 22 8.88 4.00 -3.21
CA GLY A 22 8.98 5.24 -2.44
C GLY A 22 8.37 5.14 -1.04
N GLU A 23 8.07 6.29 -0.45
CA GLU A 23 7.37 6.41 0.84
C GLU A 23 5.85 6.50 0.65
N ILE A 24 5.39 7.12 -0.44
CA ILE A 24 3.99 7.22 -0.83
C ILE A 24 3.87 6.79 -2.28
N PHE A 25 2.86 5.97 -2.59
CA PHE A 25 2.58 5.48 -3.93
C PHE A 25 1.08 5.63 -4.24
N HIS A 26 0.75 6.33 -5.33
CA HIS A 26 -0.64 6.55 -5.75
C HIS A 26 -1.00 5.72 -6.98
N ARG A 27 -2.22 5.16 -6.98
CA ARG A 27 -2.77 4.44 -8.15
C ARG A 27 -4.29 4.56 -8.19
N GLY A 28 -4.80 5.29 -9.19
CA GLY A 28 -6.24 5.56 -9.27
C GLY A 28 -6.73 6.31 -8.03
N GLY A 29 -7.87 5.90 -7.46
CA GLY A 29 -8.43 6.47 -6.23
C GLY A 29 -7.82 5.91 -4.93
N TRP A 30 -6.59 5.40 -4.97
CA TRP A 30 -5.94 4.77 -3.81
C TRP A 30 -4.55 5.35 -3.54
N GLU A 31 -4.22 5.42 -2.26
CA GLU A 31 -2.92 5.76 -1.74
C GLU A 31 -2.37 4.61 -0.91
N PHE A 32 -1.09 4.31 -1.14
CA PHE A 32 -0.32 3.32 -0.41
C PHE A 32 0.82 4.06 0.30
N VAL A 33 0.76 4.12 1.63
CA VAL A 33 1.79 4.79 2.46
C VAL A 33 2.67 3.74 3.12
N ARG A 34 3.99 3.87 2.96
CA ARG A 34 4.94 2.94 3.54
C ARG A 34 4.98 3.09 5.05
N ALA A 35 4.61 2.03 5.76
CA ALA A 35 4.49 2.00 7.22
C ALA A 35 5.56 1.11 7.90
N GLY A 36 6.45 0.50 7.12
CA GLY A 36 7.52 -0.36 7.63
C GLY A 36 7.82 -1.55 6.72
N LYS A 37 7.92 -2.75 7.31
CA LYS A 37 8.19 -4.00 6.59
C LYS A 37 7.30 -5.14 7.05
N ILE A 38 6.94 -6.03 6.11
CA ILE A 38 6.41 -7.37 6.37
C ILE A 38 7.44 -8.36 5.83
N GLY A 39 8.15 -9.06 6.73
CA GLY A 39 9.29 -9.88 6.33
C GLY A 39 10.36 -9.06 5.61
N ASN A 40 10.74 -9.46 4.39
CA ASN A 40 11.69 -8.69 3.56
C ASN A 40 11.04 -7.57 2.73
N GLN A 41 9.71 -7.48 2.73
CA GLN A 41 8.95 -6.58 1.86
C GLN A 41 8.58 -5.28 2.56
N GLY A 42 8.28 -4.22 1.80
CA GLY A 42 7.65 -3.03 2.36
C GLY A 42 6.23 -3.32 2.84
N ALA A 43 5.86 -2.77 4.00
CA ALA A 43 4.50 -2.76 4.52
C ALA A 43 3.80 -1.46 4.11
N TRP A 44 2.58 -1.54 3.62
CA TRP A 44 1.85 -0.42 3.04
C TRP A 44 0.48 -0.26 3.69
N LYS A 45 0.24 0.89 4.33
CA LYS A 45 -1.10 1.32 4.73
C LYS A 45 -1.87 1.74 3.48
N VAL A 46 -3.09 1.23 3.33
CA VAL A 46 -3.96 1.52 2.19
C VAL A 46 -5.02 2.55 2.59
N ASN A 47 -5.05 3.68 1.90
CA ASN A 47 -6.06 4.72 2.06
C ASN A 47 -6.84 4.87 0.76
N LYS A 48 -8.15 5.09 0.85
CA LYS A 48 -8.94 5.56 -0.29
C LYS A 48 -8.74 7.08 -0.38
N LEU A 49 -8.41 7.57 -1.56
CA LEU A 49 -8.39 9.00 -1.83
C LEU A 49 -9.85 9.44 -1.97
N GLU A 50 -10.32 10.26 -1.03
CA GLU A 50 -11.58 11.00 -1.20
C GLU A 50 -11.29 12.13 -2.20
N LEU A 51 -12.03 12.12 -3.32
CA LEU A 51 -12.04 13.18 -4.33
C LEU A 51 -13.21 14.12 -4.07
#